data_AF-A0A658NLW9-F1
#
_entry.id   AF-A0A658NLW9-F1
#
_cell.length_a   1.000
_cell.length_b   1.000
_cell.length_c   1.000
_cell.angle_alpha   90.00
_cell.angle_beta   90.00
_cell.angle_gamma   90.00
#
_symmetry.space_group_name_H-M   'P 1'
#
loop_
_entity.id
_entity.type
_entity.pdbx_description
1 polymer ?
#
loop_
_entity_poly.entity_id
_entity_poly.type
_entity_poly.pdbx_seq_one_letter_code
_entity_poly.pdbx_strand_id
1 'polypeptide(L)'
;PFLDIVAGRRVLVKAECLQHTGSFKFRGGLNAVASLPDETRKAGVIAYSSGNHAQGVARAARLHGVPSVIVMPSDAPRLKLDNTRA
;
A
#
# COMPACT_ATOMS: atom_id res chain seq x y z
N PRO A 1 17.73 -12.52 18.40
CA PRO A 1 18.91 -12.67 19.28
C PRO A 1 19.62 -11.34 19.57
N PHE A 2 20.12 -10.60 18.56
CA PHE A 2 20.84 -9.34 18.81
C PHE A 2 19.97 -8.27 19.50
N LEU A 3 18.74 -8.06 19.03
CA LEU A 3 17.81 -7.11 19.67
C LEU A 3 17.46 -7.52 21.10
N ASP A 4 17.34 -8.82 21.38
CA ASP A 4 17.02 -9.31 22.72
C ASP A 4 18.16 -9.01 23.70
N ILE A 5 19.42 -9.20 23.26
CA ILE A 5 20.63 -8.90 24.03
C ILE A 5 20.70 -7.41 24.35
N VAL A 6 20.50 -6.55 23.35
CA VAL A 6 20.54 -5.09 23.54
C VAL A 6 19.41 -4.62 24.47
N ALA A 7 18.22 -5.20 24.36
CA ALA A 7 17.06 -4.79 25.13
C ALA A 7 16.96 -5.45 26.53
N GLY A 8 17.78 -6.46 26.83
CA GLY A 8 17.72 -7.25 28.06
C GLY A 8 16.43 -8.07 28.22
N ARG A 9 15.67 -8.29 27.13
CA ARG A 9 14.38 -8.99 27.13
C ARG A 9 14.02 -9.47 25.74
N ARG A 10 13.06 -10.40 25.63
CA ARG A 10 12.53 -10.86 24.33
C ARG A 10 11.84 -9.71 23.57
N VAL A 11 12.30 -9.45 22.36
CA VAL A 11 11.75 -8.48 21.41
C VAL A 11 11.18 -9.22 20.20
N LEU A 12 9.93 -8.92 19.87
CA LEU A 12 9.27 -9.44 18.68
C LEU A 12 9.05 -8.30 17.67
N VAL A 13 9.44 -8.51 16.42
CA VAL A 13 9.28 -7.52 15.35
C VAL A 13 8.18 -7.99 14.41
N LYS A 14 7.12 -7.18 14.28
CA LYS A 14 6.12 -7.38 13.23
C LYS A 14 6.62 -6.72 11.93
N ALA A 15 7.29 -7.51 11.09
CA ALA A 15 7.95 -7.05 9.87
C ALA A 15 6.96 -6.70 8.74
N GLU A 16 6.19 -5.62 8.90
CA GLU A 16 5.24 -5.16 7.87
C GLU A 16 5.91 -4.64 6.59
N CYS A 17 7.24 -4.45 6.58
CA CYS A 17 8.00 -4.21 5.37
C CYS A 17 8.01 -5.41 4.40
N LEU A 18 7.68 -6.61 4.88
CA LEU A 18 7.57 -7.83 4.07
C LEU A 18 6.16 -8.04 3.48
N GLN A 19 5.21 -7.14 3.76
CA GLN A 19 3.88 -7.19 3.18
C GLN A 19 3.93 -6.87 1.67
N HIS A 20 2.88 -7.22 0.93
CA HIS A 20 2.68 -6.71 -0.43
C HIS A 20 2.89 -5.19 -0.47
N THR A 21 3.53 -4.71 -1.53
CA THR A 21 3.91 -3.29 -1.70
C THR A 21 4.85 -2.75 -0.61
N GLY A 22 5.54 -3.64 0.12
CA GLY A 22 6.62 -3.28 1.05
C GLY A 22 6.19 -2.56 2.32
N SER A 23 4.90 -2.57 2.67
CA SER A 23 4.41 -1.91 3.89
C SER A 23 3.01 -2.36 4.33
N PHE A 24 2.65 -2.02 5.57
CA PHE A 24 1.32 -2.28 6.13
C PHE A 24 0.16 -1.63 5.36
N LYS A 25 0.43 -0.59 4.55
CA LYS A 25 -0.60 0.21 3.86
C LYS A 25 -1.41 -0.61 2.85
N PHE A 26 -0.86 -1.72 2.34
CA PHE A 26 -1.62 -2.64 1.49
C PHE A 26 -2.88 -3.16 2.18
N ARG A 27 -2.82 -3.46 3.49
CA ARG A 27 -3.96 -4.01 4.24
C ARG A 27 -5.16 -3.07 4.22
N GLY A 28 -4.92 -1.79 4.51
CA GLY A 28 -5.96 -0.76 4.49
C GLY A 28 -6.49 -0.47 3.09
N GLY A 29 -5.59 -0.41 2.09
CA GLY A 29 -5.97 -0.23 0.69
C GLY A 29 -6.85 -1.36 0.18
N LEU A 30 -6.46 -2.62 0.43
CA LEU A 30 -7.24 -3.79 0.08
C LEU A 30 -8.61 -3.79 0.75
N ASN A 31 -8.65 -3.57 2.06
CA ASN A 31 -9.92 -3.55 2.79
C ASN A 31 -10.85 -2.46 2.25
N ALA A 32 -10.36 -1.23 2.07
CA ALA A 32 -11.17 -0.12 1.59
C ALA A 32 -11.75 -0.40 0.19
N VAL A 33 -10.93 -0.88 -0.75
CA VAL A 33 -11.39 -1.21 -2.11
C VAL A 33 -12.35 -2.40 -2.10
N ALA A 34 -12.07 -3.44 -1.32
CA ALA A 34 -12.92 -4.63 -1.23
C ALA A 34 -14.30 -4.32 -0.61
N SER A 35 -14.37 -3.37 0.33
CA SER A 35 -15.61 -2.96 0.99
C SER A 35 -16.52 -2.06 0.15
N LEU A 36 -16.06 -1.56 -1.00
CA LEU A 36 -16.91 -0.79 -1.90
C LEU A 36 -17.98 -1.70 -2.53
N PRO A 37 -19.25 -1.24 -2.63
CA PRO A 37 -20.26 -1.93 -3.43
C PRO A 37 -19.76 -2.13 -4.87
N ASP A 38 -20.11 -3.24 -5.50
CA ASP A 38 -19.59 -3.62 -6.82
C ASP A 38 -19.77 -2.51 -7.87
N GLU A 39 -20.94 -1.86 -7.91
CA GLU A 39 -21.21 -0.77 -8.85
C GLU A 39 -20.32 0.45 -8.59
N THR A 40 -20.10 0.81 -7.32
CA THR A 40 -19.17 1.89 -6.94
C THR A 40 -17.73 1.52 -7.27
N ARG A 41 -17.33 0.28 -7.00
CA ARG A 41 -15.97 -0.19 -7.25
C ARG A 41 -15.62 -0.19 -8.74
N LYS A 42 -16.57 -0.58 -9.61
CA LYS A 42 -16.42 -0.58 -11.08
C LYS A 42 -16.19 0.82 -11.65
N ALA A 43 -16.73 1.86 -11.02
CA ALA A 43 -16.46 3.25 -11.41
C ALA A 43 -14.98 3.65 -11.20
N GLY A 44 -14.22 2.85 -10.45
CA GLY A 44 -12.81 3.05 -10.15
C GLY A 44 -12.59 3.76 -8.82
N VAL A 45 -11.31 3.88 -8.45
CA VAL A 45 -10.89 4.52 -7.20
C VAL A 45 -9.87 5.61 -7.44
N ILE A 46 -9.91 6.66 -6.62
CA ILE A 46 -8.90 7.73 -6.63
C ILE A 46 -8.26 7.85 -5.25
N ALA A 47 -6.95 8.04 -5.21
CA ALA A 47 -6.23 8.30 -3.98
C ALA A 47 -5.12 9.34 -4.19
N TYR A 48 -4.82 10.11 -3.15
CA TYR A 48 -3.70 11.05 -3.13
C TYR A 48 -2.60 10.52 -2.21
N SER A 49 -1.47 10.12 -2.80
CA SER A 49 -0.29 9.69 -2.06
C SER A 49 0.89 9.52 -3.01
N SER A 50 2.10 9.83 -2.56
CA SER A 50 3.33 9.64 -3.34
C SER A 50 4.11 8.38 -2.96
N GLY A 51 3.55 7.44 -2.19
CA GLY A 51 4.33 6.31 -1.65
C GLY A 51 3.52 5.06 -1.26
N ASN A 52 3.77 4.53 -0.06
CA ASN A 52 3.23 3.25 0.40
C ASN A 52 1.70 3.11 0.27
N HIS A 53 0.95 4.17 0.53
CA HIS A 53 -0.51 4.13 0.37
C HIS A 53 -0.92 4.10 -1.11
N ALA A 54 -0.24 4.85 -1.98
CA ALA A 54 -0.44 4.81 -3.42
C ALA A 54 -0.23 3.40 -3.99
N GLN A 55 0.86 2.74 -3.64
CA GLN A 55 1.10 1.35 -4.07
C GLN A 55 0.05 0.41 -3.50
N GLY A 56 -0.32 0.56 -2.23
CA GLY A 56 -1.35 -0.26 -1.59
C GLY A 56 -2.71 -0.17 -2.29
N VAL A 57 -3.17 1.04 -2.64
CA VAL A 57 -4.44 1.26 -3.34
C VAL A 57 -4.36 0.80 -4.79
N ALA A 58 -3.28 1.14 -5.52
CA ALA A 58 -3.10 0.71 -6.90
C ALA A 58 -3.08 -0.82 -7.03
N ARG A 59 -2.37 -1.51 -6.11
CA ARG A 59 -2.36 -2.97 -6.07
C ARG A 59 -3.73 -3.56 -5.74
N ALA A 60 -4.45 -2.97 -4.78
CA ALA A 60 -5.80 -3.40 -4.43
C ALA A 60 -6.78 -3.26 -5.61
N ALA A 61 -6.77 -2.10 -6.29
CA ALA A 61 -7.58 -1.88 -7.48
C ALA A 61 -7.27 -2.89 -8.60
N ARG A 62 -5.97 -3.18 -8.84
CA ARG A 62 -5.54 -4.20 -9.79
C ARG A 62 -6.06 -5.59 -9.44
N LEU A 63 -6.03 -5.99 -8.16
CA LEU A 63 -6.54 -7.30 -7.71
C LEU A 63 -8.06 -7.43 -7.92
N HIS A 64 -8.81 -6.33 -7.84
CA HIS A 64 -10.25 -6.30 -8.09
C HIS A 64 -10.61 -6.00 -9.56
N GLY A 65 -9.62 -5.81 -10.44
CA GLY A 65 -9.85 -5.53 -11.85
C GLY A 65 -10.51 -4.18 -12.12
N VAL A 66 -10.32 -3.18 -11.26
CA VAL A 66 -10.95 -1.86 -11.40
C VAL A 66 -9.94 -0.74 -11.67
N PRO A 67 -10.34 0.34 -12.37
CA PRO A 67 -9.45 1.47 -12.62
C PRO A 67 -8.99 2.14 -11.32
N SER A 68 -7.76 2.66 -11.31
CA SER A 68 -7.30 3.54 -10.23
C SER A 68 -6.57 4.75 -10.76
N VAL A 69 -6.82 5.89 -10.11
CA VAL A 69 -6.09 7.15 -10.33
C VAL A 69 -5.32 7.47 -9.05
N ILE A 70 -4.00 7.56 -9.15
CA ILE A 70 -3.16 7.96 -8.03
C ILE A 70 -2.60 9.35 -8.30
N VAL A 71 -3.04 10.31 -7.51
CA VAL A 71 -2.55 11.68 -7.57
C VAL A 71 -1.29 11.78 -6.71
N MET A 72 -0.20 12.22 -7.33
CA MET A 72 1.10 12.44 -6.70
C MET A 72 1.55 13.90 -6.89
N PRO A 73 2.36 14.45 -5.98
CA PRO A 73 3.10 15.69 -6.22
C PRO A 73 3.97 15.59 -7.48
N SER A 74 4.15 16.72 -8.18
CA SER A 74 4.93 16.80 -9.41
C SER A 74 6.42 16.48 -9.21
N ASP A 75 6.92 16.60 -7.99
CA ASP A 75 8.29 16.34 -7.56
C ASP A 75 8.46 14.96 -6.90
N ALA A 76 7.46 14.07 -7.01
CA ALA A 76 7.53 12.74 -6.44
C ALA A 76 8.75 11.95 -6.99
N PRO A 77 9.57 11.31 -6.12
CA PRO A 77 10.73 10.55 -6.57
C PRO A 77 10.34 9.50 -7.61
N ARG A 78 11.10 9.42 -8.71
CA ARG A 78 10.79 8.56 -9.85
C ARG A 78 10.58 7.09 -9.48
N LEU A 79 11.38 6.57 -8.56
CA LEU A 79 11.23 5.21 -8.03
C LEU A 79 9.85 4.97 -7.41
N LYS A 80 9.26 5.97 -6.75
CA LYS A 80 7.92 5.84 -6.15
C LYS A 80 6.81 5.87 -7.21
N LEU A 81 6.99 6.68 -8.26
CA LEU A 81 6.09 6.69 -9.42
C LEU A 81 6.10 5.33 -10.13
N ASP A 82 7.29 4.80 -10.41
CA ASP A 82 7.45 3.54 -11.14
C ASP A 82 6.88 2.36 -10.34
N ASN A 83 7.15 2.29 -9.03
CA ASN A 83 6.60 1.26 -8.15
C ASN A 83 5.07 1.32 -8.04
N THR A 84 4.44 2.49 -8.21
CA THR A 84 2.98 2.60 -8.20
C THR A 84 2.34 2.22 -9.53
N ARG A 85 3.05 2.36 -10.66
CA ARG A 85 2.55 1.98 -11.99
C ARG A 85 2.62 0.47 -12.26
N ALA A 86 3.55 -0.23 -11.59
CA ALA A 86 3.74 -1.69 -11.70
C ALA A 86 2.52 -2.51 -11.28
#